data_AF-A0A522L0U5-F1
#
_entry.id   AF-A0A522L0U5-F1
#
_cell.length_a   1.000
_cell.length_b   1.000
_cell.length_c   1.000
_cell.angle_alpha   90.00
_cell.angle_beta   90.00
_cell.angle_gamma   90.00
#
_symmetry.space_group_name_H-M   'P 1'
#
loop_
_entity.id
_entity.type
_entity.pdbx_description
1 polymer ?
#
loop_
_entity_poly.entity_id
_entity_poly.type
_entity_poly.pdbx_seq_one_letter_code
_entity_poly.pdbx_strand_id
1 'polypeptide(L)' 'MNLLAIETATESCSVALVHGDMVVERSEIAPRRHAERVLPMADELLAEAGLGRHAL' A
#
# COMPACT_ATOMS: atom_id res chain seq x y z
N MET A 1 5.33 -5.54 14.61
CA MET A 1 5.27 -6.39 13.39
C MET A 1 4.63 -5.55 12.31
N ASN A 2 5.19 -5.57 11.11
CA ASN A 2 4.75 -4.72 10.00
C ASN A 2 4.16 -5.61 8.93
N LEU A 3 2.98 -5.26 8.40
CA LEU A 3 2.33 -6.04 7.35
C LEU A 3 1.89 -5.08 6.25
N LEU A 4 2.25 -5.39 5.02
CA LEU A 4 1.80 -4.69 3.83
C LEU A 4 0.87 -5.61 3.04
N ALA A 5 -0.36 -5.17 2.80
CA ALA A 5 -1.36 -5.88 1.99
C ALA A 5 -1.57 -5.12 0.67
N ILE A 6 -1.72 -5.88 -0.41
CA ILE A 6 -1.90 -5.36 -1.78
C ILE A 6 -3.09 -6.07 -2.40
N GLU A 7 -3.99 -5.32 -3.04
CA GLU A 7 -5.15 -5.82 -3.76
C GLU A 7 -5.21 -5.19 -5.17
N THR A 8 -5.15 -6.05 -6.20
CA THR A 8 -5.18 -5.67 -7.62
C THR A 8 -5.99 -6.66 -8.48
N ALA A 9 -6.85 -7.48 -7.88
CA ALA A 9 -7.65 -8.50 -8.55
C ALA A 9 -8.95 -7.93 -9.17
N THR A 10 -9.29 -6.68 -8.87
CA THR A 10 -10.48 -5.98 -9.40
C THR A 10 -10.09 -4.68 -10.11
N GLU A 11 -11.06 -3.86 -10.50
CA GLU A 11 -10.80 -2.51 -11.03
C GLU A 11 -10.23 -1.56 -9.97
N SER A 12 -10.36 -1.90 -8.68
CA SER A 12 -9.73 -1.20 -7.57
C SER A 12 -8.26 -1.60 -7.44
N CYS A 13 -7.40 -0.61 -7.17
CA CYS A 13 -6.04 -0.80 -6.71
C CYS A 13 -5.95 -0.25 -5.29
N SER A 14 -5.58 -1.10 -4.33
CA SER A 14 -5.41 -0.65 -2.95
C SER A 14 -4.20 -1.29 -2.29
N VAL A 15 -3.65 -0.54 -1.33
CA VAL A 15 -2.56 -0.95 -0.46
C VAL A 15 -2.89 -0.55 0.96
N ALA A 16 -2.61 -1.41 1.93
CA ALA A 16 -2.76 -1.12 3.36
C ALA A 16 -1.49 -1.53 4.12
N LEU A 17 -1.13 -0.74 5.14
CA LEU A 17 -0.01 -0.98 6.03
C LEU A 17 -0.50 -1.06 7.48
N VAL A 18 -0.13 -2.14 8.15
CA VAL A 18 -0.24 -2.29 9.60
C VAL A 18 1.13 -2.05 10.22
N HIS A 19 1.23 -1.11 11.15
CA HIS A 19 2.43 -0.81 11.93
C HIS A 19 2.08 -0.59 13.42
N GLY A 20 2.26 -1.63 14.23
CA GLY A 20 1.79 -1.61 15.62
C GLY A 20 0.25 -1.57 15.66
N ASP A 21 -0.30 -0.56 16.34
CA ASP A 21 -1.75 -0.31 16.42
C ASP A 21 -2.27 0.60 15.29
N MET A 22 -1.37 1.09 14.42
CA MET A 22 -1.73 1.95 13.30
C MET A 22 -2.07 1.12 12.06
N VAL A 23 -3.17 1.47 11.42
CA VAL A 23 -3.55 0.99 10.09
C VAL A 23 -3.76 2.20 9.19
N VAL A 24 -3.01 2.26 8.10
CA VAL A 24 -3.16 3.27 7.05
C VAL A 24 -3.39 2.57 5.72
N GLU A 25 -4.24 3.13 4.87
CA GLU A 25 -4.57 2.57 3.57
C GLU A 25 -4.71 3.64 2.49
N ARG A 26 -4.53 3.20 1.25
CA ARG A 26 -4.82 3.97 0.04
C ARG A 26 -5.59 3.07 -0.91
N SER A 27 -6.64 3.62 -1.54
CA SER A 27 -7.41 2.92 -2.55
C SER A 27 -7.83 3.87 -3.66
N GLU A 28 -7.85 3.38 -4.89
CA GLU A 28 -8.40 4.11 -6.02
C GLU A 28 -8.93 3.14 -7.10
N ILE A 29 -9.86 3.62 -7.93
CA ILE A 29 -10.27 2.90 -9.14
C ILE A 29 -9.20 3.14 -10.23
N ALA A 30 -8.43 2.10 -10.56
CA ALA A 30 -7.25 2.20 -11.43
C ALA A 30 -7.25 1.17 -12.58
N PRO A 31 -8.29 1.14 -13.43
CA PRO A 31 -8.37 0.16 -14.52
C PRO A 31 -7.13 0.28 -15.42
N ARG A 32 -6.46 -0.86 -15.66
CA ARG A 32 -5.23 -0.98 -16.47
C ARG A 32 -4.02 -0.20 -15.95
N ARG A 33 -4.11 0.41 -14.77
CA ARG A 33 -3.04 1.20 -14.14
C ARG A 33 -2.51 0.60 -12.85
N HIS A 34 -2.98 -0.58 -12.44
CA HIS A 34 -2.53 -1.25 -11.21
C HIS A 34 -1.00 -1.33 -11.08
N ALA A 35 -0.30 -1.75 -12.14
CA ALA A 35 1.17 -1.85 -12.11
C ALA A 35 1.87 -0.49 -11.95
N GLU A 36 1.27 0.60 -12.46
CA GLU A 36 1.78 1.97 -12.30
C GLU A 36 1.54 2.49 -10.88
N ARG A 37 0.45 2.08 -10.23
CA ARG A 37 -0.06 2.71 -9.01
C ARG A 37 0.27 1.96 -7.73
N VAL A 38 0.36 0.64 -7.79
CA VAL A 38 0.54 -0.21 -6.60
C VAL A 38 1.85 0.07 -5.85
N LEU A 39 2.96 0.28 -6.55
CA LEU A 39 4.25 0.56 -5.91
C LEU A 39 4.33 1.98 -5.34
N PRO A 40 3.93 3.05 -6.06
CA PRO A 40 3.81 4.38 -5.46
C PRO A 40 2.92 4.42 -4.22
N MET A 41 1.76 3.74 -4.23
CA MET A 41 0.89 3.66 -3.06
C MET A 41 1.57 2.99 -1.86
N ALA A 42 2.31 1.90 -2.09
CA ALA A 42 3.08 1.23 -1.05
C ALA A 42 4.19 2.13 -0.49
N ASP A 43 4.94 2.80 -1.37
CA ASP A 43 6.00 3.71 -0.98
C ASP A 43 5.47 4.92 -0.18
N GLU A 44 4.32 5.46 -0.56
CA GLU A 44 3.65 6.55 0.18
C GLU A 44 3.24 6.11 1.59
N LEU A 45 2.63 4.93 1.75
CA LEU A 45 2.25 4.40 3.07
C LEU A 45 3.45 4.12 3.96
N LEU A 46 4.52 3.55 3.39
CA LEU A 46 5.76 3.30 4.11
C LEU A 46 6.42 4.61 4.55
N ALA A 47 6.48 5.61 3.67
CA ALA A 47 7.03 6.93 3.99
C ALA A 47 6.22 7.64 5.09
N GLU A 48 4.89 7.55 5.05
CA GLU A 48 4.00 8.09 6.07
C GLU A 48 4.24 7.47 7.44
N ALA A 49 4.53 6.16 7.49
CA ALA A 49 4.89 5.45 8.71
C ALA A 49 6.37 5.59 9.12
N GLY A 50 7.19 6.32 8.35
CA GLY A 50 8.63 6.44 8.59
C GLY A 50 9.41 5.13 8.39
N LEU A 51 8.89 4.21 7.58
CA LEU A 51 9.46 2.89 7.33
C LEU A 51 10.12 2.80 5.96
N GLY A 52 11.18 1.98 5.89
CA GLY A 52 11.73 1.50 4.61
C GLY A 52 11.21 0.10 4.28
N ARG A 53 11.38 -0.34 3.03
CA ARG A 53 10.95 -1.68 2.57
C ARG A 53 11.56 -2.84 3.35
N HIS A 54 12.77 -2.67 3.88
CA HIS A 54 13.44 -3.68 4.73
C HIS A 54 12.89 -3.77 6.15
N ALA A 55 11.97 -2.89 6.54
CA ALA A 55 11.30 -2.92 7.83
C ALA A 55 10.00 -3.74 7.80
N LEU A 56 9.56 -4.20 6.62
CA LEU A 56 8.42 -5.12 6.46
C LEU A 56 8.78 -6.53 6.95
#